data_AF-A0A3C0C1M5-F1
#
_entry.id   AF-A0A3C0C1M5-F1
#
_cell.length_a   1.000
_cell.length_b   1.000
_cell.length_c   1.000
_cell.angle_alpha   90.00
_cell.angle_beta   90.00
_cell.angle_gamma   90.00
#
_symmetry.space_group_name_H-M   'P 1'
#
loop_
_entity.id
_entity.type
_entity.pdbx_description
1 polymer ?
#
loop_
_entity_poly.entity_id
_entity_poly.type
_entity_poly.pdbx_seq_one_letter_code
_entity_poly.pdbx_strand_id
1 'polypeptide(L)' 'VSSIDTVTDQQVIDSMSLAFHEFGIIVEPGGAASLAAVLSAIKQKAVNPDENIVAVLSGGNISKERHRNLIN' A
#
# COMPACT_ATOMS: atom_id res chain seq x y z
N VAL A 1 19.10 8.12 4.97
CA VAL A 1 17.67 7.87 5.24
C VAL A 1 17.22 8.91 6.25
N SER A 2 16.14 9.65 5.96
CA SER A 2 15.61 10.74 6.82
C SER A 2 14.62 10.25 7.87
N SER A 3 13.84 9.21 7.57
CA SER A 3 12.91 8.54 8.49
C SER A 3 12.67 7.11 8.02
N ILE A 4 12.18 6.26 8.94
CA ILE A 4 11.71 4.91 8.65
C ILE A 4 10.38 4.75 9.39
N ASP A 5 9.31 4.44 8.66
CA ASP A 5 8.00 4.16 9.22
C ASP A 5 7.68 2.68 9.15
N THR A 6 6.76 2.23 10.00
CA THR A 6 6.25 0.85 10.01
C THR A 6 4.77 0.83 9.67
N VAL A 7 4.34 -0.27 9.06
CA VAL A 7 2.94 -0.57 8.75
C VAL A 7 2.59 -1.95 9.28
N THR A 8 1.34 -2.15 9.63
CA THR A 8 0.83 -3.47 10.02
C THR A 8 0.49 -4.30 8.78
N ASP A 9 0.47 -5.63 8.94
CA ASP A 9 0.05 -6.54 7.87
C ASP A 9 -1.34 -6.19 7.33
N GLN A 10 -2.27 -5.78 8.20
CA GLN A 10 -3.60 -5.35 7.77
C GLN A 10 -3.56 -4.10 6.90
N GLN A 11 -2.75 -3.10 7.24
CA GLN A 11 -2.59 -1.89 6.41
C GLN A 11 -2.00 -2.23 5.04
N VAL A 12 -1.09 -3.21 4.98
CA VAL A 12 -0.54 -3.72 3.73
C VAL A 12 -1.63 -4.41 2.90
N ILE A 13 -2.47 -5.25 3.51
CA ILE A 13 -3.58 -5.92 2.83
C ILE A 13 -4.61 -4.91 2.31
N ASP A 14 -4.97 -3.91 3.12
CA ASP A 14 -5.89 -2.84 2.72
C ASP A 14 -5.34 -2.05 1.52
N SER A 15 -4.03 -1.77 1.53
CA SER A 15 -3.30 -1.13 0.43
C SER A 15 -3.30 -1.99 -0.85
N MET A 16 -3.08 -3.30 -0.71
CA MET A 16 -3.18 -4.25 -1.83
C MET A 16 -4.60 -4.27 -2.42
N SER A 17 -5.63 -4.30 -1.55
CA SER A 17 -7.03 -4.29 -1.94
C SER A 17 -7.38 -3.01 -2.72
N LEU A 18 -7.00 -1.84 -2.19
CA LEU A 18 -7.19 -0.57 -2.86
C LEU A 18 -6.46 -0.50 -4.21
N ALA A 19 -5.21 -0.96 -4.27
CA ALA A 19 -4.43 -0.99 -5.51
C ALA A 19 -5.12 -1.82 -6.61
N PHE A 20 -5.70 -2.96 -6.22
CA PHE A 20 -6.40 -3.83 -7.14
C PHE A 20 -7.76 -3.27 -7.57
N HIS A 21 -8.59 -2.83 -6.62
CA HIS A 21 -9.96 -2.41 -6.90
C HIS A 21 -10.06 -1.03 -7.58
N GLU A 22 -9.21 -0.08 -7.21
CA GLU A 22 -9.27 1.28 -7.74
C GLU A 22 -8.40 1.48 -8.98
N PHE A 23 -7.27 0.77 -9.07
CA PHE A 23 -6.29 0.98 -10.15
C PHE A 23 -6.06 -0.25 -11.04
N GLY A 24 -6.63 -1.41 -10.69
CA GLY A 24 -6.38 -2.65 -11.44
C GLY A 24 -4.93 -3.16 -11.33
N ILE A 25 -4.18 -2.70 -10.33
CA ILE A 25 -2.77 -3.05 -10.15
C ILE A 25 -2.66 -4.26 -9.23
N ILE A 26 -1.93 -5.30 -9.69
CA ILE A 26 -1.55 -6.43 -8.85
C ILE A 26 -0.22 -6.10 -8.18
N VAL A 27 -0.21 -6.10 -6.85
CA VAL A 27 0.96 -5.80 -6.03
C VAL A 27 1.11 -6.87 -4.94
N GLU A 28 2.34 -7.22 -4.60
CA GLU A 28 2.63 -8.14 -3.49
C GLU A 28 2.75 -7.38 -2.16
N PRO A 29 2.72 -8.05 -0.99
CA PRO A 29 2.77 -7.35 0.30
C PRO A 29 3.95 -6.38 0.45
N GLY A 30 5.17 -6.80 0.07
CA GLY A 30 6.35 -5.93 0.11
C GLY A 30 6.28 -4.76 -0.88
N GLY A 31 5.63 -4.97 -2.03
CA GLY A 31 5.39 -3.93 -3.03
C GLY A 31 4.36 -2.88 -2.59
N ALA A 32 3.42 -3.25 -1.72
CA ALA A 32 2.33 -2.40 -1.27
C ALA A 32 2.66 -1.56 -0.02
N ALA A 33 3.83 -1.79 0.60
CA ALA A 33 4.20 -1.17 1.88
C ALA A 33 4.26 0.37 1.82
N SER A 34 4.75 0.94 0.72
CA SER A 34 4.83 2.40 0.54
C SER A 34 3.44 3.04 0.49
N LEU A 35 2.51 2.45 -0.27
CA LEU A 35 1.12 2.92 -0.35
C LEU A 35 0.40 2.75 1.00
N ALA A 36 0.67 1.67 1.73
CA ALA A 36 0.13 1.48 3.09
C ALA A 36 0.58 2.59 4.05
N ALA A 37 1.86 3.00 3.98
CA ALA A 37 2.39 4.09 4.78
C ALA A 37 1.72 5.43 4.42
N VAL A 38 1.55 5.72 3.13
CA VAL A 38 0.87 6.94 2.66
C VAL A 38 -0.59 6.99 3.14
N LEU A 39 -1.35 5.90 2.99
CA LEU A 39 -2.73 5.82 3.46
C LEU A 39 -2.83 6.00 4.99
N SER A 40 -1.90 5.41 5.74
CA SER A 40 -1.80 5.59 7.18
C SER A 40 -1.52 7.04 7.56
N ALA A 41 -0.58 7.71 6.87
CA ALA A 41 -0.26 9.12 7.10
C ALA A 41 -1.44 10.05 6.79
N ILE A 42 -2.18 9.79 5.70
CA ILE A 42 -3.41 10.53 5.36
C ILE A 42 -4.46 10.36 6.47
N LYS A 43 -4.70 9.11 6.93
CA LYS A 43 -5.67 8.82 7.99
C LYS A 43 -5.32 9.51 9.32
N GLN A 44 -4.03 9.63 9.60
CA GLN A 44 -3.51 10.30 10.79
C GLN A 44 -3.40 11.83 10.64
N LYS A 45 -3.75 12.38 9.45
CA LYS A 45 -3.57 13.81 9.13
C LYS A 45 -2.12 14.28 9.29
N ALA A 46 -1.18 13.40 8.98
CA ALA A 46 0.27 13.66 9.05
C ALA A 46 0.83 14.25 7.74
N VAL A 47 -0.01 14.44 6.74
CA VAL A 47 0.33 15.06 5.44
C VAL A 47 -0.65 16.19 5.14
N ASN A 48 -0.21 17.21 4.42
CA ASN A 48 -1.08 18.32 4.06
C ASN A 48 -2.02 17.95 2.90
N PRO A 49 -3.25 18.50 2.82
CA PRO A 49 -4.18 18.22 1.73
C PRO A 49 -3.64 18.54 0.32
N ASP A 50 -2.76 19.54 0.21
CA ASP A 50 -2.18 20.00 -1.06
C ASP A 50 -0.79 19.39 -1.33
N GLU A 51 -0.36 18.44 -0.51
CA GLU A 51 0.96 17.82 -0.64
C GLU A 51 0.99 16.75 -1.74
N ASN A 52 1.98 16.82 -2.62
CA ASN A 52 2.18 15.81 -3.66
C ASN A 52 3.08 14.69 -3.14
N ILE A 53 2.53 13.48 -3.09
CA ILE A 53 3.21 12.30 -2.54
C ILE A 53 3.42 11.27 -3.66
N VAL A 54 4.63 10.70 -3.74
CA VAL A 54 4.94 9.58 -4.64
C VAL A 54 5.04 8.29 -3.83
N ALA A 55 4.16 7.33 -4.11
CA ALA A 55 4.24 5.97 -3.57
C ALA A 55 4.78 5.02 -4.64
N VAL A 56 5.86 4.31 -4.33
CA VAL A 56 6.47 3.33 -5.25
C VAL A 56 5.90 1.94 -4.98
N LEU A 57 5.11 1.41 -5.91
CA LEU A 57 4.68 0.01 -5.89
C LEU A 57 5.79 -0.85 -6.50
N SER A 58 6.62 -1.45 -5.65
CA SER A 58 7.93 -2.00 -6.09
C SER A 58 7.86 -3.38 -6.75
N GLY A 59 6.78 -4.15 -6.56
CA GLY A 59 6.69 -5.51 -7.10
C GLY A 59 5.31 -6.15 -6.99
N GLY A 60 5.01 -7.05 -7.93
CA GLY A 60 3.76 -7.80 -8.03
C GLY A 60 3.98 -9.31 -8.15
N ASN A 61 5.08 -9.83 -7.60
CA ASN A 61 5.51 -11.22 -7.77
C ASN A 61 4.72 -12.19 -6.86
N ILE A 62 3.41 -12.20 -7.02
CA ILE A 62 2.47 -12.99 -6.23
C ILE A 62 1.55 -13.81 -7.15
N SER A 63 1.20 -15.03 -6.73
CA SER A 63 0.24 -15.84 -7.47
C SER A 63 -1.17 -15.25 -7.38
N LYS A 64 -1.98 -15.46 -8.43
CA LYS A 64 -3.40 -15.03 -8.45
C LYS A 64 -4.22 -15.62 -7.29
N GLU A 65 -3.89 -16.83 -6.86
CA GLU A 65 -4.55 -17.48 -5.73
C GLU A 65 -4.19 -16.78 -4.42
N ARG A 66 -2.89 -16.62 -4.14
CA ARG A 66 -2.44 -15.97 -2.90
C ARG A 66 -2.89 -14.53 -2.80
N HIS A 67 -2.84 -13.78 -3.91
CA HIS A 67 -3.33 -12.40 -3.95
C HIS A 67 -4.81 -12.33 -3.57
N ARG A 68 -5.66 -13.15 -4.21
CA ARG A 68 -7.09 -13.23 -3.90
C ARG A 68 -7.36 -13.65 -2.45
N ASN A 69 -6.61 -14.60 -1.89
CA ASN A 69 -6.78 -15.03 -0.50
C ASN A 69 -6.42 -13.95 0.52
N LEU A 70 -5.61 -12.96 0.14
CA LEU A 70 -5.23 -11.86 1.03
C LEU A 70 -6.24 -10.71 1.01
N ILE A 71 -6.80 -10.38 -0.15
CA ILE A 71 -7.62 -9.16 -0.31
C ILE A 71 -9.14 -9.41 -0.37
N ASN A 72 -9.57 -10.67 -0.33
CA ASN A 72 -10.99 -11.07 -0.29
C ASN A 72 -11.47 -11.36 1.12
#